data_AF-A0A6T7I7D8-F1
#
_entry.id   AF-A0A6T7I7D8-F1
#
_cell.length_a   1.000
_cell.length_b   1.000
_cell.length_c   1.000
_cell.angle_alpha   90.00
_cell.angle_beta   90.00
_cell.angle_gamma   90.00
#
_symmetry.space_group_name_H-M   'P 1'
#
loop_
_entity.id
_entity.type
_entity.pdbx_description
1 polymer ?
#
loop_
_entity_poly.entity_id
_entity_poly.type
_entity_poly.pdbx_seq_one_letter_code
_entity_poly.pdbx_strand_id
1 'polypeptide(L)'
;PSGLGVLYFLGCTFPVILMWNDKMFYDSRFASEDDTYHRTLEILILGSVATAVLHIRPVNYMADGENSIAMFGFCLGLTLASILHQLRYLELFLWVDGGPEAKQSGLRDAIGRSSSTVWFVAAMIASALAYYGSSDSHDDDHRILAGDSDTVFRQTINSTDLPILLCLIGSFSQMIYMFVMILFCFPNDGSHKKNTVPMNIDFVIHRTGEWTMLMLGESILSLLIVDIERGINYSLTFYSGIISAILLQYMHFRSQPHHADGHAMRQSRESGVAFSFLMQVYSASLIAVGGSYKMLLYEFTYEGEYDSGDGKRLLTPSYGPPLGRSLAGGPPSGFSEEDRQQRVANIFCISLALVWFSSDLMTISHKGISSNWDRCHCDKDSQFSKIGAFVIFLRICLLVFIATLSQYVSDPTPIAIIGLVGNMAQVILREMSTAIFPNGNVHDTNDGEKHSEESDEDDDKWPNTTQARTAHIIGN
;
A
#
# COMPACT_ATOMS: atom_id res chain seq x y z
N PRO A 1 3.10 -14.56 -11.78
CA PRO A 1 4.01 -13.39 -11.94
C PRO A 1 5.48 -13.79 -12.16
N SER A 2 6.24 -13.04 -12.95
CA SER A 2 7.71 -13.11 -12.87
C SER A 2 8.18 -12.38 -11.60
N GLY A 3 9.32 -12.80 -11.02
CA GLY A 3 9.91 -12.08 -9.88
C GLY A 3 10.19 -10.61 -10.21
N LEU A 4 10.56 -10.34 -11.46
CA LEU A 4 10.73 -8.99 -12.00
C LEU A 4 9.42 -8.19 -11.95
N GLY A 5 8.30 -8.76 -12.39
CA GLY A 5 6.99 -8.09 -12.31
C GLY A 5 6.60 -7.73 -10.88
N VAL A 6 6.91 -8.60 -9.91
CA VAL A 6 6.69 -8.31 -8.48
C VAL A 6 7.58 -7.16 -8.02
N LEU A 7 8.86 -7.15 -8.38
CA LEU A 7 9.78 -6.05 -8.05
C LEU A 7 9.25 -4.70 -8.56
N TYR A 8 8.82 -4.64 -9.83
CA TYR A 8 8.30 -3.41 -10.42
C TYR A 8 6.96 -2.99 -9.81
N PHE A 9 6.08 -3.95 -9.53
CA PHE A 9 4.83 -3.67 -8.83
C PHE A 9 5.09 -3.04 -7.44
N LEU A 10 5.96 -3.65 -6.63
CA LEU A 10 6.30 -3.14 -5.31
C LEU A 10 7.04 -1.80 -5.39
N GLY A 11 8.03 -1.70 -6.28
CA GLY A 11 8.84 -0.50 -6.49
C GLY A 11 8.06 0.68 -7.06
N CYS A 12 6.91 0.46 -7.70
CA CYS A 12 6.00 1.53 -8.10
C CYS A 12 5.00 1.86 -6.99
N THR A 13 4.42 0.83 -6.35
CA THR A 13 3.29 0.98 -5.42
C THR A 13 3.72 1.60 -4.09
N PHE A 14 4.81 1.10 -3.48
CA PHE A 14 5.23 1.56 -2.14
C PHE A 14 5.65 3.03 -2.10
N PRO A 15 6.43 3.57 -3.06
CA PRO A 15 6.74 5.01 -3.06
C PRO A 15 5.49 5.89 -3.17
N VAL A 16 4.52 5.51 -3.99
CA VAL A 16 3.28 6.28 -4.17
C VAL A 16 2.43 6.24 -2.91
N ILE A 17 2.28 5.07 -2.28
CA ILE A 17 1.60 4.94 -0.99
C ILE A 17 2.32 5.76 0.09
N LEU A 18 3.66 5.79 0.08
CA LEU A 18 4.42 6.59 1.03
C LEU A 18 4.12 8.09 0.89
N MET A 19 4.04 8.62 -0.34
CA MET A 19 3.66 10.02 -0.58
C MET A 19 2.25 10.33 -0.09
N TRP A 20 1.31 9.39 -0.29
CA TRP A 20 -0.05 9.53 0.24
C TRP A 20 -0.07 9.55 1.77
N ASN A 21 0.64 8.63 2.43
CA ASN A 21 0.78 8.61 3.89
C ASN A 21 1.40 9.90 4.42
N ASP A 22 2.42 10.42 3.74
CA ASP A 22 3.08 11.67 4.11
C ASP A 22 2.15 12.87 4.06
N LYS A 23 1.28 12.94 3.04
CA LYS A 23 0.22 13.94 2.98
C LYS A 23 -0.80 13.74 4.10
N MET A 24 -1.35 12.54 4.25
CA MET A 24 -2.35 12.25 5.29
C MET A 24 -1.82 12.60 6.70
N PHE A 25 -0.60 12.19 7.03
CA PHE A 25 0.01 12.47 8.33
C PHE A 25 0.35 13.94 8.53
N TYR A 26 0.63 14.70 7.46
CA TYR A 26 0.76 16.16 7.56
C TYR A 26 -0.60 16.79 7.87
N ASP A 27 -1.61 16.52 7.04
CA ASP A 27 -2.94 17.14 7.13
C ASP A 27 -3.66 16.77 8.45
N SER A 28 -3.34 15.60 9.02
CA SER A 28 -3.87 15.18 10.33
C SER A 28 -3.27 15.93 11.53
N ARG A 29 -2.12 16.61 11.37
CA ARG A 29 -1.40 17.29 12.46
C ARG A 29 -1.41 18.80 12.32
N PHE A 30 -1.34 19.29 11.09
CA PHE A 30 -1.17 20.70 10.79
C PHE A 30 -2.37 21.21 10.01
N ALA A 31 -2.95 22.30 10.51
CA ALA A 31 -3.94 23.06 9.74
C ALA A 31 -3.17 24.20 9.05
N SER A 32 -2.89 24.01 7.76
CA SER A 32 -2.47 25.13 6.92
C SER A 32 -3.68 26.04 6.70
N GLU A 33 -3.56 27.31 7.06
CA GLU A 33 -4.55 28.31 6.66
C GLU A 33 -4.65 28.36 5.13
N ASP A 34 -5.75 28.91 4.63
CA ASP A 34 -6.12 28.84 3.22
C ASP A 34 -5.30 29.80 2.33
N ASP A 35 -3.99 29.86 2.55
CA ASP A 35 -3.09 30.73 1.83
C ASP A 35 -2.69 30.16 0.46
N THR A 36 -2.29 31.08 -0.42
CA THR A 36 -1.96 30.73 -1.81
C THR A 36 -0.66 29.93 -1.91
N TYR A 37 0.25 30.08 -0.95
CA TYR A 37 1.55 29.40 -0.96
C TYR A 37 1.41 27.89 -0.71
N HIS A 38 0.73 27.50 0.36
CA HIS A 38 0.49 26.09 0.71
C HIS A 38 -0.33 25.39 -0.37
N ARG A 39 -1.35 26.05 -0.92
CA ARG A 39 -2.14 25.55 -2.06
C ARG A 39 -1.28 25.31 -3.29
N THR A 40 -0.39 26.26 -3.62
CA THR A 40 0.52 26.11 -4.76
C THR A 40 1.49 24.96 -4.53
N LEU A 41 2.06 24.84 -3.33
CA LEU A 41 2.94 23.73 -2.98
C LEU A 41 2.24 22.39 -3.06
N GLU A 42 0.99 22.30 -2.60
CA GLU A 42 0.16 21.10 -2.73
C GLU A 42 -0.10 20.72 -4.19
N ILE A 43 -0.45 21.69 -5.05
CA ILE A 43 -0.62 21.47 -6.49
C ILE A 43 0.67 20.95 -7.12
N LEU A 44 1.83 21.51 -6.74
CA LEU A 44 3.13 21.06 -7.24
C LEU A 44 3.47 19.64 -6.78
N ILE A 45 3.19 19.30 -5.52
CA ILE A 45 3.37 17.95 -4.98
C ILE A 45 2.49 16.95 -5.75
N LEU A 46 1.20 17.25 -5.88
CA LEU A 46 0.24 16.38 -6.59
C LEU A 46 0.59 16.26 -8.07
N GLY A 47 1.00 17.35 -8.72
CA GLY A 47 1.49 17.33 -10.11
C GLY A 47 2.75 16.46 -10.28
N SER A 48 3.66 16.49 -9.30
CA SER A 48 4.86 15.64 -9.31
C SER A 48 4.53 14.15 -9.14
N VAL A 49 3.62 13.82 -8.21
CA VAL A 49 3.13 12.44 -8.03
C VAL A 49 2.37 11.97 -9.26
N ALA A 50 1.50 12.81 -9.83
CA ALA A 50 0.78 12.48 -11.07
C ALA A 50 1.75 12.26 -12.23
N THR A 51 2.83 13.04 -12.32
CA THR A 51 3.90 12.83 -13.30
C THR A 51 4.57 11.47 -13.10
N ALA A 52 4.86 11.07 -11.86
CA ALA A 52 5.39 9.73 -11.59
C ALA A 52 4.41 8.65 -12.08
N VAL A 53 3.15 8.72 -11.65
CA VAL A 53 2.10 7.74 -12.02
C VAL A 53 1.88 7.65 -13.53
N LEU A 54 1.91 8.78 -14.25
CA LEU A 54 1.78 8.82 -15.71
C LEU A 54 2.84 7.98 -16.45
N HIS A 55 4.02 7.87 -15.84
CA HIS A 55 5.16 7.13 -16.37
C HIS A 55 5.22 5.67 -15.89
N ILE A 56 4.28 5.21 -15.06
CA ILE A 56 4.14 3.78 -14.78
C ILE A 56 3.67 3.09 -16.07
N ARG A 57 4.50 2.19 -16.59
CA ARG A 57 4.30 1.45 -17.85
C ARG A 57 4.53 -0.05 -17.62
N PRO A 58 4.14 -0.91 -18.58
CA PRO A 58 4.50 -2.32 -18.51
C PRO A 58 6.01 -2.52 -18.34
N VAL A 59 6.40 -3.61 -17.68
CA VAL A 59 7.78 -3.86 -17.22
C VAL A 59 8.80 -3.76 -18.35
N ASN A 60 8.47 -4.20 -19.57
CA ASN A 60 9.36 -4.11 -20.72
C ASN A 60 9.76 -2.66 -21.06
N TYR A 61 8.86 -1.69 -20.89
CA TYR A 61 9.17 -0.27 -21.12
C TYR A 61 9.87 0.39 -19.94
N MET A 62 9.63 -0.09 -18.71
CA MET A 62 10.29 0.47 -17.54
C MET A 62 11.69 -0.11 -17.33
N ALA A 63 11.91 -1.38 -17.72
CA ALA A 63 13.22 -2.02 -17.69
C ALA A 63 14.12 -1.57 -18.85
N ASP A 64 13.55 -1.13 -19.97
CA ASP A 64 14.29 -0.58 -21.11
C ASP A 64 14.69 0.88 -20.86
N GLY A 65 15.59 1.10 -19.89
CA GLY A 65 16.06 2.43 -19.51
C GLY A 65 16.78 3.18 -20.62
N GLU A 66 17.28 2.47 -21.64
CA GLU A 66 18.02 3.06 -22.77
C GLU A 66 17.09 3.66 -23.81
N ASN A 67 15.96 3.02 -24.11
CA ASN A 67 15.05 3.44 -25.19
C ASN A 67 13.74 4.07 -24.68
N SER A 68 13.47 4.02 -23.37
CA SER A 68 12.20 4.47 -22.80
C SER A 68 12.39 5.46 -21.65
N ILE A 69 11.81 6.65 -21.80
CA ILE A 69 11.80 7.69 -20.77
C ILE A 69 10.97 7.31 -19.53
N ALA A 70 10.24 6.20 -19.55
CA ALA A 70 9.30 5.81 -18.50
C ALA A 70 9.96 5.72 -17.12
N MET A 71 11.08 5.02 -16.99
CA MET A 71 11.74 4.89 -15.68
C MET A 71 12.28 6.23 -15.17
N PHE A 72 12.93 7.02 -16.05
CA PHE A 72 13.45 8.33 -15.69
C PHE A 72 12.33 9.28 -15.25
N GLY A 73 11.24 9.37 -16.03
CA GLY A 73 10.08 10.20 -15.70
C GLY A 73 9.41 9.79 -14.38
N PHE A 74 9.34 8.49 -14.10
CA PHE A 74 8.87 7.97 -12.82
C PHE A 74 9.76 8.42 -11.65
N CYS A 75 11.07 8.17 -11.73
CA CYS A 75 12.02 8.53 -10.67
C CYS A 75 12.13 10.06 -10.46
N LEU A 76 12.04 10.85 -11.54
CA LEU A 76 12.03 12.32 -11.47
C LEU A 76 10.79 12.83 -10.72
N GLY A 77 9.60 12.32 -11.07
CA GLY A 77 8.35 12.70 -10.39
C GLY A 77 8.37 12.38 -8.89
N LEU A 78 8.88 11.20 -8.50
CA LEU A 78 9.08 10.83 -7.09
C LEU A 78 10.08 11.74 -6.38
N THR A 79 11.21 12.03 -7.02
CA THR A 79 12.24 12.91 -6.45
C THR A 79 11.70 14.31 -6.18
N LEU A 80 11.02 14.90 -7.17
CA LEU A 80 10.40 16.21 -7.04
C LEU A 80 9.35 16.23 -5.93
N ALA A 81 8.43 15.25 -5.91
CA ALA A 81 7.44 15.15 -4.85
C ALA A 81 8.08 15.05 -3.45
N SER A 82 9.13 14.23 -3.32
CA SER A 82 9.85 14.02 -2.05
C SER A 82 10.56 15.30 -1.56
N ILE A 83 11.21 16.02 -2.47
CA ILE A 83 11.85 17.32 -2.16
C ILE A 83 10.79 18.35 -1.74
N LEU A 84 9.68 18.46 -2.49
CA LEU A 84 8.61 19.41 -2.16
C LEU A 84 7.96 19.09 -0.80
N HIS A 85 7.76 17.80 -0.49
CA HIS A 85 7.33 17.38 0.85
C HIS A 85 8.34 17.80 1.91
N GLN A 86 9.64 17.60 1.72
CA GLN A 86 10.65 18.07 2.68
C GLN A 86 10.61 19.58 2.88
N LEU A 87 10.50 20.36 1.79
CA LEU A 87 10.38 21.81 1.85
C LEU A 87 9.18 22.24 2.70
N ARG A 88 8.04 21.55 2.56
CA ARG A 88 6.84 21.79 3.39
C ARG A 88 7.10 21.56 4.90
N TYR A 89 7.92 20.58 5.25
CA TYR A 89 8.27 20.33 6.66
C TYR A 89 9.36 21.27 7.19
N LEU A 90 10.29 21.68 6.33
CA LEU A 90 11.26 22.74 6.65
C LEU A 90 10.57 24.09 6.84
N GLU A 91 9.53 24.36 6.08
CA GLU A 91 8.70 25.55 6.26
C GLU A 91 8.09 25.59 7.67
N LEU A 92 7.50 24.48 8.12
CA LEU A 92 7.00 24.37 9.49
C LEU A 92 8.08 24.64 10.54
N PHE A 93 9.31 24.19 10.29
CA PHE A 93 10.42 24.45 11.21
C PHE A 93 10.79 25.96 11.27
N LEU A 94 10.78 26.64 10.11
CA LEU A 94 11.24 28.02 10.00
C LEU A 94 10.15 29.06 10.35
N TRP A 95 8.92 28.86 9.85
CA TRP A 95 7.87 29.89 9.82
C TRP A 95 6.57 29.53 10.53
N VAL A 96 6.45 28.37 11.21
CA VAL A 96 5.21 28.10 11.96
C VAL A 96 5.07 29.05 13.16
N ASP A 97 3.91 29.68 13.31
CA ASP A 97 3.47 30.42 14.51
C ASP A 97 2.90 29.44 15.56
N GLY A 98 3.58 28.31 15.73
CA GLY A 98 3.24 27.26 16.68
C GLY A 98 4.19 27.23 17.86
N GLY A 99 3.84 26.43 18.86
CA GLY A 99 4.74 26.09 19.96
C GLY A 99 6.05 25.43 19.46
N PRO A 100 7.11 25.40 20.28
CA PRO A 100 8.39 24.78 19.93
C PRO A 100 8.26 23.32 19.47
N GLU A 101 7.17 22.64 19.88
CA GLU A 101 6.83 21.28 19.50
C GLU A 101 6.54 21.13 17.99
N ALA A 102 5.87 22.12 17.40
CA ALA A 102 5.57 22.13 15.96
C ALA A 102 6.85 22.26 15.13
N LYS A 103 7.76 23.16 15.55
CA LYS A 103 9.06 23.35 14.90
C LYS A 103 9.92 22.09 15.01
N GLN A 104 10.02 21.51 16.20
CA GLN A 104 10.78 20.27 16.42
C GLN A 104 10.19 19.10 15.64
N SER A 105 8.86 18.96 15.58
CA SER A 105 8.20 17.94 14.79
C SER A 105 8.45 18.15 13.29
N GLY A 106 8.41 19.39 12.80
CA GLY A 106 8.72 19.74 11.42
C GLY A 106 10.13 19.32 11.02
N LEU A 107 11.13 19.69 11.82
CA LEU A 107 12.53 19.33 11.59
C LEU A 107 12.75 17.82 11.63
N ARG A 108 12.22 17.11 12.64
CA ARG A 108 12.36 15.65 12.76
C ARG A 108 11.78 14.94 11.54
N ASP A 109 10.61 15.37 11.09
CA ASP A 109 9.93 14.77 9.94
C ASP A 109 10.64 15.07 8.61
N ALA A 110 11.26 16.26 8.47
CA ALA A 110 12.12 16.58 7.34
C ALA A 110 13.39 15.72 7.31
N ILE A 111 14.05 15.53 8.47
CA ILE A 111 15.22 14.65 8.60
C ILE A 111 14.85 13.21 8.26
N GLY A 112 13.72 12.71 8.77
CA GLY A 112 13.27 11.35 8.45
C GLY A 112 13.12 11.13 6.96
N ARG A 113 12.44 12.04 6.27
CA ARG A 113 12.27 12.02 4.81
C ARG A 113 13.56 12.16 4.03
N SER A 114 14.64 12.64 4.62
CA SER A 114 15.93 12.71 3.94
C SER A 114 16.44 11.31 3.57
N SER A 115 16.07 10.28 4.34
CA SER A 115 16.42 8.90 4.03
C SER A 115 15.87 8.45 2.66
N SER A 116 14.55 8.53 2.44
CA SER A 116 13.92 8.15 1.17
C SER A 116 14.32 9.05 0.00
N THR A 117 14.43 10.37 0.21
CA THR A 117 14.82 11.29 -0.87
C THR A 117 16.20 10.98 -1.44
N VAL A 118 17.18 10.62 -0.61
CA VAL A 118 18.52 10.24 -1.10
C VAL A 118 18.43 9.05 -2.08
N TRP A 119 17.61 8.06 -1.75
CA TRP A 119 17.39 6.90 -2.61
C TRP A 119 16.64 7.25 -3.90
N PHE A 120 15.62 8.12 -3.83
CA PHE A 120 14.91 8.57 -5.03
C PHE A 120 15.79 9.41 -5.96
N VAL A 121 16.64 10.29 -5.41
CA VAL A 121 17.64 11.03 -6.18
C VAL A 121 18.63 10.08 -6.84
N ALA A 122 19.13 9.08 -6.13
CA ALA A 122 20.01 8.07 -6.70
C ALA A 122 19.33 7.27 -7.83
N ALA A 123 18.05 6.89 -7.65
CA ALA A 123 17.25 6.23 -8.68
C ALA A 123 17.06 7.11 -9.93
N MET A 124 16.80 8.41 -9.72
CA MET A 124 16.67 9.39 -10.80
C MET A 124 17.98 9.57 -11.57
N ILE A 125 19.12 9.68 -10.88
CA ILE A 125 20.44 9.78 -11.54
C ILE A 125 20.75 8.50 -12.31
N ALA A 126 20.53 7.32 -11.71
CA ALA A 126 20.77 6.04 -12.36
C ALA A 126 19.93 5.86 -13.63
N SER A 127 18.63 6.19 -13.57
CA SER A 127 17.74 6.13 -14.74
C SER A 127 18.06 7.20 -15.79
N ALA A 128 18.49 8.39 -15.38
CA ALA A 128 18.94 9.44 -16.31
C ALA A 128 20.20 9.03 -17.06
N LEU A 129 21.18 8.42 -16.37
CA LEU A 129 22.40 7.92 -17.00
C LEU A 129 22.10 6.78 -17.99
N ALA A 130 21.16 5.89 -17.67
CA ALA A 130 20.73 4.84 -18.59
C ALA A 130 20.09 5.43 -19.86
N TYR A 131 19.22 6.44 -19.72
CA TYR A 131 18.48 7.03 -20.83
C TYR A 131 19.31 7.97 -21.71
N TYR A 132 20.10 8.87 -21.10
CA TYR A 132 20.88 9.84 -21.86
C TYR A 132 22.27 9.33 -22.25
N GLY A 133 22.84 8.36 -21.51
CA GLY A 133 24.17 7.83 -21.78
C GLY A 133 24.26 6.86 -22.96
N SER A 134 23.14 6.29 -23.41
CA SER A 134 23.08 5.38 -24.56
C SER A 134 23.20 6.09 -25.92
N SER A 135 22.86 7.38 -25.97
CA SER A 135 22.74 8.16 -27.21
C SER A 135 24.06 8.46 -27.92
N ASP A 136 25.20 8.41 -27.20
CA ASP A 136 26.52 8.73 -27.77
C ASP A 136 27.17 7.56 -28.53
N SER A 137 26.53 6.38 -28.57
CA SER A 137 27.13 5.17 -29.16
C SER A 137 26.97 5.03 -30.68
N HIS A 138 26.23 5.94 -31.34
CA HIS A 138 25.92 5.80 -32.76
C HIS A 138 26.83 6.56 -33.73
N ASP A 139 27.80 7.34 -33.26
CA ASP A 139 28.63 8.19 -34.14
C ASP A 139 30.16 7.94 -34.10
N ASP A 140 30.68 7.00 -33.30
CA ASP A 140 32.14 6.79 -33.15
C ASP A 140 32.62 5.41 -33.62
N ASP A 141 32.83 5.30 -34.94
CA ASP A 141 33.56 4.18 -35.59
C ASP A 141 35.08 4.22 -35.29
N HIS A 142 35.57 5.12 -34.43
CA HIS A 142 37.01 5.43 -34.31
C HIS A 142 37.52 5.73 -32.89
N ARG A 143 37.34 4.84 -31.89
CA ARG A 143 38.28 4.84 -30.74
C ARG A 143 38.36 3.55 -29.89
N ILE A 144 38.78 2.46 -30.51
CA ILE A 144 39.27 1.26 -29.79
C ILE A 144 40.77 1.42 -29.55
N LEU A 145 41.20 2.11 -28.49
CA LEU A 145 42.59 2.00 -27.99
C LEU A 145 42.68 2.45 -26.51
N ALA A 146 42.42 1.52 -25.57
CA ALA A 146 43.29 1.22 -24.41
C ALA A 146 42.54 0.48 -23.26
N GLY A 147 42.93 -0.80 -23.04
CA GLY A 147 42.97 -1.58 -21.78
C GLY A 147 41.71 -1.65 -20.90
N ASP A 148 40.96 -2.77 -20.83
CA ASP A 148 41.31 -4.08 -20.23
C ASP A 148 41.75 -3.91 -18.75
N SER A 149 40.90 -4.08 -17.73
CA SER A 149 40.54 -5.41 -17.20
C SER A 149 39.49 -5.42 -16.04
N ASP A 150 38.45 -4.58 -16.05
CA ASP A 150 37.43 -4.52 -14.96
C ASP A 150 36.05 -5.14 -15.31
N THR A 151 35.99 -6.02 -16.31
CA THR A 151 34.73 -6.54 -16.87
C THR A 151 33.99 -7.58 -16.02
N VAL A 152 34.54 -8.03 -14.89
CA VAL A 152 33.96 -9.16 -14.11
C VAL A 152 32.95 -8.71 -13.03
N PHE A 153 32.97 -7.45 -12.58
CA PHE A 153 32.03 -6.99 -11.54
C PHE A 153 30.74 -6.34 -12.07
N ARG A 154 30.60 -6.18 -13.40
CA ARG A 154 29.49 -5.46 -14.04
C ARG A 154 28.26 -6.32 -14.37
N GLN A 155 28.28 -7.63 -14.12
CA GLN A 155 27.31 -8.56 -14.71
C GLN A 155 26.26 -9.15 -13.74
N THR A 156 26.31 -8.85 -12.44
CA THR A 156 25.45 -9.55 -11.46
C THR A 156 24.19 -8.78 -11.01
N ILE A 157 24.06 -7.51 -11.40
CA ILE A 157 22.79 -6.78 -11.36
C ILE A 157 22.67 -6.14 -12.74
N ASN A 158 21.68 -6.55 -13.53
CA ASN A 158 21.36 -5.84 -14.78
C ASN A 158 21.13 -4.38 -14.39
N SER A 159 22.00 -3.48 -14.84
CA SER A 159 21.97 -2.04 -14.52
C SER A 159 20.60 -1.40 -14.81
N THR A 160 19.80 -2.06 -15.65
CA THR A 160 18.42 -1.71 -16.01
C THR A 160 17.44 -1.69 -14.84
N ASP A 161 17.56 -2.60 -13.87
CA ASP A 161 16.60 -2.73 -12.76
C ASP A 161 17.02 -1.96 -11.49
N LEU A 162 18.23 -1.38 -11.52
CA LEU A 162 18.76 -0.64 -10.38
C LEU A 162 17.86 0.53 -9.95
N PRO A 163 17.30 1.37 -10.85
CA PRO A 163 16.45 2.50 -10.43
C PRO A 163 15.21 2.07 -9.64
N ILE A 164 14.51 1.03 -10.09
CA ILE A 164 13.28 0.57 -9.42
C ILE A 164 13.59 -0.07 -8.06
N LEU A 165 14.72 -0.78 -7.95
CA LEU A 165 15.20 -1.32 -6.69
C LEU A 165 15.54 -0.18 -5.70
N LEU A 166 16.21 0.88 -6.16
CA LEU A 166 16.50 2.06 -5.34
C LEU A 166 15.23 2.77 -4.86
N CYS A 167 14.19 2.89 -5.71
CA CYS A 167 12.88 3.40 -5.28
C CYS A 167 12.25 2.55 -4.18
N LEU A 168 12.32 1.21 -4.32
CA LEU A 168 11.80 0.30 -3.31
C LEU A 168 12.57 0.41 -1.98
N ILE A 169 13.91 0.42 -2.05
CA ILE A 169 14.78 0.61 -0.88
C ILE A 169 14.48 1.96 -0.21
N GLY A 170 14.29 3.03 -0.99
CA GLY A 170 13.91 4.34 -0.48
C GLY A 170 12.64 4.27 0.38
N SER A 171 11.61 3.59 -0.11
CA SER A 171 10.35 3.43 0.61
C SER A 171 10.52 2.64 1.90
N PHE A 172 11.26 1.53 1.88
CA PHE A 172 11.54 0.74 3.08
C PHE A 172 12.45 1.47 4.06
N SER A 173 13.42 2.25 3.58
CA SER A 173 14.32 3.02 4.44
C SER A 173 13.56 4.04 5.30
N GLN A 174 12.52 4.66 4.74
CA GLN A 174 11.63 5.57 5.48
C GLN A 174 10.83 4.82 6.56
N MET A 175 10.31 3.63 6.23
CA MET A 175 9.58 2.80 7.19
C MET A 175 10.49 2.32 8.33
N ILE A 176 11.71 1.89 8.01
CA ILE A 176 12.72 1.49 8.99
C ILE A 176 13.10 2.70 9.85
N TYR A 177 13.31 3.88 9.26
CA TYR A 177 13.58 5.10 10.02
C TYR A 177 12.45 5.41 11.02
N MET A 178 11.20 5.37 10.56
CA MET A 178 10.03 5.59 11.41
C MET A 178 9.98 4.57 12.56
N PHE A 179 10.19 3.30 12.27
CA PHE A 179 10.24 2.22 13.26
C PHE A 179 11.35 2.47 14.30
N VAL A 180 12.56 2.79 13.85
CA VAL A 180 13.70 3.03 14.74
C VAL A 180 13.45 4.25 15.62
N MET A 181 12.97 5.35 15.04
CA MET A 181 12.68 6.58 15.78
C MET A 181 11.60 6.38 16.84
N ILE A 182 10.52 5.69 16.49
CA ILE A 182 9.37 5.53 17.40
C ILE A 182 9.67 4.54 18.52
N LEU A 183 10.42 3.46 18.24
CA LEU A 183 10.69 2.43 19.25
C LEU A 183 11.90 2.72 20.13
N PHE A 184 12.95 3.36 19.60
CA PHE A 184 14.21 3.54 20.31
C PHE A 184 14.48 4.97 20.74
N CYS A 185 14.02 5.98 19.99
CA CYS A 185 14.33 7.38 20.30
C CYS A 185 13.25 8.07 21.15
N PHE A 186 12.12 7.40 21.36
CA PHE A 186 10.94 7.97 21.95
C PHE A 186 10.73 7.40 23.36
N PRO A 187 10.78 8.22 24.42
CA PRO A 187 10.77 7.73 25.79
C PRO A 187 9.40 7.14 26.18
N ASN A 188 9.41 5.97 26.82
CA ASN A 188 8.22 5.18 27.17
C ASN A 188 7.33 5.80 28.25
N ASP A 189 7.81 6.82 28.94
CA ASP A 189 7.13 7.53 30.04
C ASP A 189 6.00 8.48 29.58
N GLY A 190 5.65 8.47 28.29
CA GLY A 190 4.66 9.40 27.75
C GLY A 190 5.19 10.82 27.47
N SER A 191 6.42 11.16 27.88
CA SER A 191 6.97 12.52 27.75
C SER A 191 7.12 12.97 26.30
N HIS A 192 7.22 12.02 25.37
CA HIS A 192 7.19 12.28 23.92
C HIS A 192 5.98 13.10 23.45
N LYS A 193 4.83 13.00 24.15
CA LYS A 193 3.63 13.77 23.83
C LYS A 193 3.88 15.27 23.96
N LYS A 194 4.81 15.67 24.84
CA LYS A 194 5.25 17.06 25.01
C LYS A 194 6.10 17.57 23.85
N ASN A 195 6.64 16.68 23.01
CA ASN A 195 7.54 17.04 21.90
C ASN A 195 6.97 16.61 20.53
N THR A 196 5.67 16.30 20.48
CA THR A 196 5.00 15.86 19.25
C THR A 196 3.69 16.61 19.09
N VAL A 197 3.39 17.01 17.86
CA VAL A 197 2.08 17.59 17.54
C VAL A 197 1.06 16.46 17.52
N PRO A 198 -0.05 16.57 18.30
CA PRO A 198 -1.11 15.58 18.31
C PRO A 198 -1.66 15.35 16.91
N MET A 199 -1.97 14.10 16.61
CA MET A 199 -2.55 13.69 15.34
C MET A 199 -4.06 13.54 15.49
N ASN A 200 -4.84 14.14 14.59
CA ASN A 200 -6.27 13.91 14.49
C ASN A 200 -6.52 12.50 13.94
N ILE A 201 -6.79 11.57 14.86
CA ILE A 201 -6.97 10.15 14.53
C ILE A 201 -8.26 9.90 13.76
N ASP A 202 -9.34 10.63 14.06
CA ASP A 202 -10.61 10.49 13.32
C ASP A 202 -10.42 10.84 11.84
N PHE A 203 -9.63 11.89 11.55
CA PHE A 203 -9.24 12.23 10.18
C PHE A 203 -8.45 11.10 9.52
N VAL A 204 -7.50 10.48 10.23
CA VAL A 204 -6.71 9.35 9.70
C VAL A 204 -7.60 8.13 9.41
N ILE A 205 -8.53 7.79 10.30
CA ILE A 205 -9.50 6.70 10.11
C ILE A 205 -10.32 6.97 8.84
N HIS A 206 -10.86 8.18 8.71
CA HIS A 206 -11.67 8.57 7.56
C HIS A 206 -10.88 8.49 6.25
N ARG A 207 -9.69 9.10 6.19
CA ARG A 207 -8.83 9.08 4.99
C ARG A 207 -8.35 7.68 4.62
N THR A 208 -8.04 6.85 5.61
CA THR A 208 -7.67 5.45 5.38
C THR A 208 -8.85 4.65 4.83
N GLY A 209 -10.08 4.91 5.31
CA GLY A 209 -11.30 4.33 4.76
C GLY A 209 -11.55 4.73 3.30
N GLU A 210 -11.39 6.03 2.98
CA GLU A 210 -11.47 6.53 1.59
C GLU A 210 -10.43 5.87 0.69
N TRP A 211 -9.19 5.78 1.15
CA TRP A 211 -8.11 5.13 0.42
C TRP A 211 -8.40 3.66 0.13
N THR A 212 -8.89 2.91 1.13
CA THR A 212 -9.30 1.51 0.93
C THR A 212 -10.44 1.40 -0.08
N MET A 213 -11.43 2.29 -0.02
CA MET A 213 -12.52 2.31 -1.01
C MET A 213 -12.00 2.58 -2.43
N LEU A 214 -10.99 3.43 -2.59
CA LEU A 214 -10.35 3.63 -3.89
C LEU A 214 -9.67 2.35 -4.40
N MET A 215 -8.90 1.64 -3.56
CA MET A 215 -8.24 0.39 -3.96
C MET A 215 -9.25 -0.70 -4.38
N LEU A 216 -10.38 -0.80 -3.65
CA LEU A 216 -11.46 -1.72 -3.97
C LEU A 216 -12.25 -1.27 -5.21
N GLY A 217 -12.49 0.03 -5.36
CA GLY A 217 -13.14 0.63 -6.52
C GLY A 217 -12.35 0.38 -7.81
N GLU A 218 -11.04 0.61 -7.77
CA GLU A 218 -10.13 0.28 -8.88
C GLU A 218 -10.13 -1.22 -9.18
N SER A 219 -10.22 -2.07 -8.17
CA SER A 219 -10.36 -3.52 -8.36
C SER A 219 -11.64 -3.84 -9.14
N ILE A 220 -12.79 -3.23 -8.83
CA ILE A 220 -14.05 -3.42 -9.56
C ILE A 220 -13.97 -2.84 -10.98
N LEU A 221 -13.48 -1.61 -11.14
CA LEU A 221 -13.32 -0.96 -12.43
C LEU A 221 -12.42 -1.79 -13.37
N SER A 222 -11.38 -2.42 -12.82
CA SER A 222 -10.48 -3.29 -13.59
C SER A 222 -11.20 -4.48 -14.23
N LEU A 223 -12.27 -5.00 -13.60
CA LEU A 223 -13.10 -6.09 -14.13
C LEU A 223 -14.03 -5.62 -15.25
N LEU A 224 -14.50 -4.38 -15.17
CA LEU A 224 -15.40 -3.79 -16.16
C LEU A 224 -14.70 -3.43 -17.48
N ILE A 225 -13.37 -3.37 -17.48
CA ILE A 225 -12.55 -3.08 -18.67
C ILE A 225 -12.38 -4.33 -19.56
N VAL A 226 -12.59 -5.53 -19.04
CA VAL A 226 -12.42 -6.77 -19.82
C VAL A 226 -13.59 -6.93 -20.79
N ASP A 227 -13.28 -7.30 -22.03
CA ASP A 227 -14.29 -7.52 -23.07
C ASP A 227 -15.25 -8.65 -22.66
N ILE A 228 -16.54 -8.42 -22.86
CA ILE A 228 -17.59 -9.34 -22.40
C ILE A 228 -17.63 -10.56 -23.31
N GLU A 229 -17.48 -11.74 -22.71
CA GLU A 229 -17.63 -13.02 -23.39
C GLU A 229 -18.93 -13.74 -23.00
N ARG A 230 -19.50 -14.47 -23.98
CA ARG A 230 -20.73 -15.25 -23.79
C ARG A 230 -20.39 -16.64 -23.24
N GLY A 231 -19.95 -16.71 -21.99
CA GLY A 231 -19.65 -17.95 -21.28
C GLY A 231 -20.20 -17.96 -19.85
N ILE A 232 -20.69 -19.12 -19.40
CA ILE A 232 -21.11 -19.29 -17.99
C ILE A 232 -19.90 -19.15 -17.04
N ASN A 233 -18.74 -19.68 -17.43
CA ASN A 233 -17.49 -19.60 -16.69
C ASN A 233 -16.99 -18.16 -16.53
N TYR A 234 -17.02 -17.38 -17.61
CA TYR A 234 -16.75 -15.94 -17.58
C TYR A 234 -17.68 -15.23 -16.58
N SER A 235 -18.99 -15.48 -16.67
CA SER A 235 -19.99 -14.85 -15.81
C SER A 235 -19.78 -15.21 -14.33
N LEU A 236 -19.54 -16.48 -14.03
CA LEU A 236 -19.25 -16.96 -12.67
C LEU A 236 -17.99 -16.29 -12.10
N THR A 237 -16.92 -16.21 -12.89
CA THR A 237 -15.66 -15.56 -12.48
C THR A 237 -15.87 -14.06 -12.23
N PHE A 238 -16.57 -13.38 -13.14
CA PHE A 238 -16.87 -11.95 -13.05
C PHE A 238 -17.68 -11.60 -11.80
N TYR A 239 -18.80 -12.29 -11.56
CA TYR A 239 -19.62 -12.05 -10.37
C TYR A 239 -18.89 -12.46 -9.09
N SER A 240 -18.06 -13.51 -9.11
CA SER A 240 -17.23 -13.89 -7.96
C SER A 240 -16.23 -12.79 -7.59
N GLY A 241 -15.66 -12.11 -8.59
CA GLY A 241 -14.78 -10.94 -8.40
C GLY A 241 -15.50 -9.77 -7.73
N ILE A 242 -16.68 -9.39 -8.24
CA ILE A 242 -17.48 -8.28 -7.67
C ILE A 242 -17.90 -8.59 -6.23
N ILE A 243 -18.48 -9.76 -5.98
CA ILE A 243 -18.95 -10.13 -4.63
C ILE A 243 -17.77 -10.24 -3.68
N SER A 244 -16.61 -10.76 -4.13
CA SER A 244 -15.40 -10.79 -3.31
C SER A 244 -14.94 -9.38 -2.91
N ALA A 245 -14.93 -8.42 -3.83
CA ALA A 245 -14.57 -7.04 -3.50
C ALA A 245 -15.51 -6.43 -2.44
N ILE A 246 -16.81 -6.70 -2.54
CA ILE A 246 -17.82 -6.26 -1.55
C ILE A 246 -17.57 -6.92 -0.18
N LEU A 247 -17.28 -8.22 -0.15
CA LEU A 247 -16.98 -8.93 1.10
C LEU A 247 -15.68 -8.43 1.74
N LEU A 248 -14.65 -8.16 0.94
CA LEU A 248 -13.40 -7.56 1.41
C LEU A 248 -13.65 -6.14 1.98
N GLN A 249 -14.50 -5.34 1.34
CA GLN A 249 -14.93 -4.04 1.85
C GLN A 249 -15.60 -4.18 3.23
N TYR A 250 -16.59 -5.08 3.33
CA TYR A 250 -17.29 -5.36 4.57
C TYR A 250 -16.32 -5.77 5.68
N MET A 251 -15.41 -6.71 5.39
CA MET A 251 -14.39 -7.16 6.32
C MET A 251 -13.46 -6.04 6.79
N HIS A 252 -13.06 -5.14 5.89
CA HIS A 252 -12.22 -3.99 6.24
C HIS A 252 -12.93 -3.08 7.24
N PHE A 253 -14.10 -2.55 6.89
CA PHE A 253 -14.81 -1.59 7.74
C PHE A 253 -15.26 -2.21 9.07
N ARG A 254 -15.54 -3.51 9.10
CA ARG A 254 -15.84 -4.21 10.35
C ARG A 254 -14.61 -4.38 11.25
N SER A 255 -13.41 -4.39 10.69
CA SER A 255 -12.15 -4.47 11.45
C SER A 255 -11.67 -3.13 11.99
N GLN A 256 -12.19 -2.02 11.46
CA GLN A 256 -11.82 -0.68 11.91
C GLN A 256 -12.64 -0.25 13.15
N PRO A 257 -12.03 0.42 14.13
CA PRO A 257 -12.76 0.98 15.27
C PRO A 257 -13.61 2.17 14.83
N HIS A 258 -14.77 2.35 15.48
CA HIS A 258 -15.68 3.47 15.20
C HIS A 258 -15.27 4.80 15.87
N HIS A 259 -14.38 4.74 16.86
CA HIS A 259 -13.91 5.89 17.64
C HIS A 259 -12.38 5.97 17.63
N ALA A 260 -11.84 7.19 17.60
CA ALA A 260 -10.40 7.46 17.69
C ALA A 260 -9.72 6.72 18.85
N ASP A 261 -10.37 6.62 20.02
CA ASP A 261 -9.78 6.00 21.20
C ASP A 261 -9.54 4.50 21.03
N GLY A 262 -10.34 3.81 20.21
CA GLY A 262 -10.11 2.40 19.88
C GLY A 262 -9.05 2.17 18.80
N HIS A 263 -8.46 3.24 18.25
CA HIS A 263 -7.53 3.14 17.13
C HIS A 263 -6.10 2.79 17.54
N ALA A 264 -5.41 2.02 16.71
CA ALA A 264 -4.08 1.50 17.00
C ALA A 264 -3.07 2.63 17.28
N MET A 265 -3.16 3.72 16.51
CA MET A 265 -2.31 4.90 16.67
C MET A 265 -2.58 5.71 17.94
N ARG A 266 -3.74 5.54 18.57
CA ARG A 266 -4.10 6.21 19.83
C ARG A 266 -3.72 5.35 21.03
N GLN A 267 -3.88 4.04 20.92
CA GLN A 267 -3.66 3.05 21.98
C GLN A 267 -2.17 2.89 22.34
N SER A 268 -1.31 2.67 21.34
CA SER A 268 0.13 2.51 21.58
C SER A 268 0.94 2.85 20.33
N ARG A 269 2.20 3.22 20.51
CA ARG A 269 3.04 3.66 19.39
C ARG A 269 3.49 2.50 18.53
N GLU A 270 3.81 1.39 19.17
CA GLU A 270 4.13 0.11 18.56
C GLU A 270 2.99 -0.33 17.63
N SER A 271 1.76 -0.24 18.13
CA SER A 271 0.56 -0.59 17.35
C SER A 271 0.30 0.42 16.23
N GLY A 272 0.53 1.71 16.46
CA GLY A 272 0.45 2.72 15.40
C GLY A 272 1.43 2.49 14.25
N VAL A 273 2.68 2.11 14.56
CA VAL A 273 3.71 1.76 13.55
C VAL A 273 3.32 0.49 12.82
N ALA A 274 2.94 -0.56 13.56
CA ALA A 274 2.51 -1.82 12.97
C ALA A 274 1.32 -1.62 12.02
N PHE A 275 0.29 -0.89 12.46
CA PHE A 275 -0.87 -0.54 11.64
C PHE A 275 -0.46 0.21 10.37
N SER A 276 0.40 1.23 10.49
CA SER A 276 0.85 2.03 9.35
C SER A 276 1.58 1.18 8.30
N PHE A 277 2.39 0.21 8.73
CA PHE A 277 3.05 -0.72 7.82
C PHE A 277 2.06 -1.71 7.19
N LEU A 278 1.21 -2.33 8.01
CA LEU A 278 0.23 -3.32 7.57
C LEU A 278 -0.76 -2.73 6.57
N MET A 279 -1.14 -1.47 6.73
CA MET A 279 -2.05 -0.78 5.81
C MET A 279 -1.46 -0.62 4.40
N GLN A 280 -0.13 -0.46 4.28
CA GLN A 280 0.54 -0.40 2.97
C GLN A 280 0.53 -1.78 2.28
N VAL A 281 0.90 -2.83 3.02
CA VAL A 281 0.87 -4.21 2.53
C VAL A 281 -0.55 -4.62 2.15
N TYR A 282 -1.52 -4.26 2.97
CA TYR A 282 -2.94 -4.49 2.74
C TYR A 282 -3.41 -3.81 1.44
N SER A 283 -3.09 -2.52 1.25
CA SER A 283 -3.47 -1.76 0.06
C SER A 283 -2.87 -2.34 -1.21
N ALA A 284 -1.58 -2.65 -1.21
CA ALA A 284 -0.92 -3.29 -2.35
C ALA A 284 -1.54 -4.67 -2.67
N SER A 285 -1.87 -5.44 -1.63
CA SER A 285 -2.49 -6.75 -1.80
C SER A 285 -3.91 -6.65 -2.35
N LEU A 286 -4.70 -5.63 -1.97
CA LEU A 286 -6.01 -5.37 -2.57
C LEU A 286 -5.92 -5.09 -4.06
N ILE A 287 -4.99 -4.22 -4.49
CA ILE A 287 -4.74 -3.96 -5.92
C ILE A 287 -4.37 -5.26 -6.64
N ALA A 288 -3.49 -6.07 -6.05
CA ALA A 288 -3.06 -7.34 -6.64
C ALA A 288 -4.21 -8.35 -6.76
N VAL A 289 -5.13 -8.42 -5.79
CA VAL A 289 -6.35 -9.23 -5.88
C VAL A 289 -7.22 -8.75 -7.06
N GLY A 290 -7.51 -7.45 -7.16
CA GLY A 290 -8.28 -6.89 -8.28
C GLY A 290 -7.63 -7.17 -9.64
N GLY A 291 -6.33 -6.91 -9.75
CA GLY A 291 -5.53 -7.20 -10.95
C GLY A 291 -5.53 -8.69 -11.31
N SER A 292 -5.49 -9.58 -10.32
CA SER A 292 -5.55 -11.02 -10.57
C SER A 292 -6.93 -11.48 -11.07
N TYR A 293 -8.04 -10.94 -10.56
CA TYR A 293 -9.36 -11.22 -11.13
C TYR A 293 -9.49 -10.75 -12.59
N LYS A 294 -8.94 -9.57 -12.90
CA LYS A 294 -8.84 -9.11 -14.29
C LYS A 294 -8.06 -10.10 -15.16
N MET A 295 -6.93 -10.62 -14.66
CA MET A 295 -6.16 -11.64 -15.36
C MET A 295 -6.93 -12.96 -15.53
N LEU A 296 -7.68 -13.41 -14.51
CA LEU A 296 -8.55 -14.59 -14.60
C LEU A 296 -9.61 -14.43 -15.70
N LEU A 297 -10.18 -13.23 -15.87
CA LEU A 297 -11.16 -12.96 -16.93
C LEU A 297 -10.54 -12.95 -18.33
N TYR A 298 -9.30 -12.49 -18.47
CA TYR A 298 -8.61 -12.51 -19.77
C TYR A 298 -8.37 -13.93 -20.30
N GLU A 299 -8.28 -14.94 -19.43
CA GLU A 299 -8.12 -16.33 -19.86
C GLU A 299 -9.24 -16.77 -20.80
N PHE A 300 -10.49 -16.40 -20.50
CA PHE A 300 -11.64 -16.73 -21.36
C PHE A 300 -11.51 -16.04 -22.72
N THR A 301 -11.08 -14.77 -22.74
CA THR A 301 -10.96 -14.01 -24.00
C THR A 301 -9.93 -14.62 -24.97
N TYR A 302 -8.99 -15.42 -24.49
CA TYR A 302 -8.01 -16.15 -25.32
C TYR A 302 -8.54 -17.51 -25.83
N GLU A 303 -9.41 -18.19 -25.07
CA GLU A 303 -9.94 -19.52 -25.45
C GLU A 303 -10.76 -19.47 -26.74
N GLY A 304 -11.55 -18.41 -26.94
CA GLY A 304 -12.40 -18.25 -28.12
C GLY A 304 -11.66 -18.15 -29.47
N GLU A 305 -10.35 -17.85 -29.45
CA GLU A 305 -9.53 -17.65 -30.66
C GLU A 305 -8.98 -18.96 -31.26
N TYR A 306 -8.81 -20.02 -30.46
CA TYR A 306 -8.19 -21.27 -30.93
C TYR A 306 -9.17 -22.31 -31.48
N ASP A 307 -10.39 -22.37 -30.96
CA ASP A 307 -11.36 -23.41 -31.33
C ASP A 307 -12.18 -23.03 -32.58
N SER A 308 -12.24 -21.73 -32.88
CA SER A 308 -12.80 -21.22 -34.12
C SER A 308 -11.69 -21.25 -35.19
N GLY A 309 -11.57 -22.33 -35.96
CA GLY A 309 -10.59 -22.47 -37.07
C GLY A 309 -10.63 -21.39 -38.17
N ASP A 310 -11.40 -20.32 -37.96
CA ASP A 310 -11.41 -19.07 -38.71
C ASP A 310 -10.56 -18.04 -37.94
N GLY A 311 -9.25 -18.08 -38.15
CA GLY A 311 -8.23 -17.27 -37.47
C GLY A 311 -8.30 -15.76 -37.76
N LYS A 312 -9.44 -15.13 -37.49
CA LYS A 312 -9.66 -13.68 -37.66
C LYS A 312 -10.59 -13.13 -36.59
N ARG A 313 -10.08 -13.02 -35.35
CA ARG A 313 -10.36 -11.85 -34.52
C ARG A 313 -9.06 -11.29 -33.94
N LEU A 314 -8.20 -10.88 -34.87
CA LEU A 314 -7.13 -9.92 -34.64
C LEU A 314 -7.73 -8.65 -34.02
N LEU A 315 -7.68 -8.56 -32.69
CA LEU A 315 -7.71 -7.28 -31.96
C LEU A 315 -6.39 -6.49 -32.15
N THR A 316 -5.58 -6.84 -33.15
CA THR A 316 -4.58 -5.92 -33.68
C THR A 316 -5.26 -4.95 -34.65
N PRO A 317 -5.25 -3.64 -34.39
CA PRO A 317 -5.55 -2.67 -35.44
C PRO A 317 -4.49 -2.83 -36.53
N SER A 318 -4.83 -3.54 -37.61
CA SER A 318 -3.90 -3.96 -38.65
C SER A 318 -3.26 -2.82 -39.47
N TYR A 319 -3.52 -1.54 -39.16
CA TYR A 319 -3.00 -0.41 -39.95
C TYR A 319 -2.67 0.86 -39.14
N GLY A 320 -2.22 0.72 -37.89
CA GLY A 320 -1.67 1.87 -37.15
C GLY A 320 -0.50 1.47 -36.25
N PRO A 321 0.48 2.36 -36.01
CA PRO A 321 1.49 2.11 -34.99
C PRO A 321 0.75 1.78 -33.68
N PRO A 322 1.12 0.70 -32.98
CA PRO A 322 0.36 0.17 -31.85
C PRO A 322 0.51 1.11 -30.66
N LEU A 323 -0.28 2.19 -30.64
CA LEU A 323 -0.60 2.97 -29.45
C LEU A 323 -1.71 2.30 -28.63
N GLY A 324 -1.85 0.98 -28.78
CA GLY A 324 -2.66 0.13 -27.92
C GLY A 324 -2.01 0.11 -26.54
N ARG A 325 -2.43 1.04 -25.68
CA ARG A 325 -2.13 1.09 -24.25
C ARG A 325 -2.84 -0.09 -23.58
N SER A 326 -2.42 -1.30 -23.92
CA SER A 326 -2.87 -2.50 -23.26
C SER A 326 -2.14 -2.54 -21.92
N LEU A 327 -2.75 -1.92 -20.90
CA LEU A 327 -2.23 -1.87 -19.54
C LEU A 327 -2.08 -3.27 -18.91
N ALA A 328 -2.51 -4.34 -19.59
CA ALA A 328 -2.40 -5.73 -19.13
C ALA A 328 -2.16 -6.77 -20.24
N GLY A 329 -2.38 -6.47 -21.52
CA GLY A 329 -2.18 -7.42 -22.63
C GLY A 329 -0.94 -7.08 -23.44
N GLY A 330 0.23 -7.52 -22.97
CA GLY A 330 1.38 -7.65 -23.86
C GLY A 330 1.08 -8.64 -24.99
N PRO A 331 1.92 -8.69 -26.04
CA PRO A 331 1.81 -9.75 -27.05
C PRO A 331 1.75 -11.12 -26.36
N PRO A 332 1.04 -12.11 -26.95
CA PRO A 332 0.85 -13.42 -26.34
C PRO A 332 2.20 -13.92 -25.85
N SER A 333 2.33 -13.98 -24.53
CA SER A 333 3.56 -14.41 -23.89
C SER A 333 3.85 -15.82 -24.39
N GLY A 334 5.11 -16.16 -24.69
CA GLY A 334 5.50 -17.52 -25.07
C GLY A 334 5.32 -18.59 -23.97
N PHE A 335 4.46 -18.33 -22.97
CA PHE A 335 4.03 -19.27 -21.96
C PHE A 335 2.89 -20.13 -22.48
N SER A 336 2.86 -21.40 -22.07
CA SER A 336 1.69 -22.25 -22.26
C SER A 336 0.49 -21.68 -21.48
N GLU A 337 -0.72 -22.10 -21.86
CA GLU A 337 -1.95 -21.77 -21.14
C GLU A 337 -1.87 -22.18 -19.66
N GLU A 338 -1.43 -23.41 -19.39
CA GLU A 338 -1.24 -23.94 -18.03
C GLU A 338 -0.28 -23.06 -17.21
N ASP A 339 0.85 -22.65 -17.79
CA ASP A 339 1.82 -21.78 -17.13
C ASP A 339 1.23 -20.40 -16.81
N ARG A 340 0.42 -19.86 -17.72
CA ARG A 340 -0.24 -18.57 -17.56
C ARG A 340 -1.27 -18.63 -16.43
N GLN A 341 -2.17 -19.62 -16.47
CA GLN A 341 -3.18 -19.86 -15.45
C GLN A 341 -2.55 -20.08 -14.07
N GLN A 342 -1.50 -20.92 -13.98
CA GLN A 342 -0.76 -21.16 -12.73
C GLN A 342 -0.15 -19.87 -12.16
N ARG A 343 0.38 -19.00 -13.01
CA ARG A 343 0.96 -17.71 -12.60
C ARG A 343 -0.11 -16.75 -12.07
N VAL A 344 -1.30 -16.73 -12.68
CA VAL A 344 -2.44 -15.92 -12.23
C VAL A 344 -2.96 -16.47 -10.90
N ALA A 345 -3.13 -17.79 -10.79
CA ALA A 345 -3.50 -18.49 -9.58
C ALA A 345 -2.59 -18.13 -8.40
N ASN A 346 -1.27 -18.15 -8.61
CA ASN A 346 -0.29 -17.78 -7.59
C ASN A 346 -0.45 -16.32 -7.12
N ILE A 347 -0.69 -15.36 -8.03
CA ILE A 347 -0.89 -13.95 -7.65
C ILE A 347 -2.17 -13.84 -6.82
N PHE A 348 -3.26 -14.42 -7.30
CA PHE A 348 -4.56 -14.38 -6.64
C PHE A 348 -4.47 -14.94 -5.21
N CYS A 349 -3.93 -16.15 -5.06
CA CYS A 349 -3.85 -16.87 -3.80
C CYS A 349 -2.98 -16.14 -2.77
N ILE A 350 -1.76 -15.71 -3.17
CA ILE A 350 -0.84 -15.01 -2.28
C ILE A 350 -1.39 -13.64 -1.89
N SER A 351 -1.92 -12.87 -2.84
CA SER A 351 -2.46 -11.55 -2.55
C SER A 351 -3.69 -11.62 -1.63
N LEU A 352 -4.60 -12.56 -1.87
CA LEU A 352 -5.77 -12.77 -1.00
C LEU A 352 -5.36 -13.22 0.41
N ALA A 353 -4.37 -14.11 0.52
CA ALA A 353 -3.79 -14.51 1.81
C ALA A 353 -3.21 -13.30 2.57
N LEU A 354 -2.49 -12.42 1.88
CA LEU A 354 -1.93 -11.20 2.46
C LEU A 354 -3.00 -10.20 2.90
N VAL A 355 -4.09 -10.05 2.13
CA VAL A 355 -5.25 -9.24 2.53
C VAL A 355 -5.83 -9.74 3.86
N TRP A 356 -6.04 -11.05 4.00
CA TRP A 356 -6.56 -11.65 5.24
C TRP A 356 -5.56 -11.49 6.39
N PHE A 357 -4.29 -11.82 6.16
CA PHE A 357 -3.22 -11.70 7.15
C PHE A 357 -3.10 -10.27 7.68
N SER A 358 -2.99 -9.28 6.78
CA SER A 358 -2.84 -7.88 7.16
C SER A 358 -4.09 -7.37 7.88
N SER A 359 -5.29 -7.75 7.46
CA SER A 359 -6.52 -7.35 8.15
C SER A 359 -6.64 -7.94 9.56
N ASP A 360 -6.21 -9.18 9.75
CA ASP A 360 -6.17 -9.83 11.06
C ASP A 360 -5.16 -9.15 11.99
N LEU A 361 -3.96 -8.86 11.48
CA LEU A 361 -2.95 -8.15 12.26
C LEU A 361 -3.36 -6.70 12.57
N MET A 362 -4.00 -5.98 11.64
CA MET A 362 -4.54 -4.63 11.93
C MET A 362 -5.57 -4.68 13.06
N THR A 363 -6.46 -5.68 13.05
CA THR A 363 -7.44 -5.89 14.14
C THR A 363 -6.74 -6.12 15.49
N ILE A 364 -5.65 -6.90 15.48
CA ILE A 364 -4.83 -7.13 16.67
C ILE A 364 -4.15 -5.83 17.12
N SER A 365 -3.63 -5.03 16.20
CA SER A 365 -3.01 -3.73 16.51
C SER A 365 -4.01 -2.74 17.13
N HIS A 366 -5.29 -2.72 16.72
CA HIS A 366 -6.29 -1.86 17.34
C HIS A 366 -6.54 -2.21 18.81
N LYS A 367 -6.59 -3.51 19.12
CA LYS A 367 -6.95 -3.99 20.47
C LYS A 367 -5.74 -4.17 21.40
N GLY A 368 -4.55 -4.34 20.84
CA GLY A 368 -3.34 -4.75 21.58
C GLY A 368 -3.23 -6.26 21.75
N ILE A 369 -1.99 -6.76 21.81
CA ILE A 369 -1.71 -8.21 21.91
C ILE A 369 -2.19 -8.77 23.25
N SER A 370 -1.98 -8.04 24.35
CA SER A 370 -2.43 -8.44 25.69
C SER A 370 -3.94 -8.58 25.75
N SER A 371 -4.70 -7.58 25.29
CA SER A 371 -6.17 -7.66 25.29
C SER A 371 -6.69 -8.85 24.47
N ASN A 372 -6.06 -9.17 23.33
CA ASN A 372 -6.44 -10.35 22.54
C ASN A 372 -6.08 -11.67 23.25
N TRP A 373 -4.97 -11.70 23.99
CA TRP A 373 -4.57 -12.85 24.79
C TRP A 373 -5.51 -13.07 25.98
N ASP A 374 -5.89 -11.99 26.66
CA ASP A 374 -6.79 -12.01 27.81
C ASP A 374 -8.20 -12.43 27.39
N ARG A 375 -8.67 -12.01 26.21
CA ARG A 375 -9.93 -12.51 25.62
C ARG A 375 -9.96 -14.02 25.46
N CYS A 376 -8.81 -14.67 25.31
CA CYS A 376 -8.75 -16.13 25.22
C CYS A 376 -8.89 -16.83 26.57
N HIS A 377 -8.86 -16.11 27.70
CA HIS A 377 -9.08 -16.64 29.05
C HIS A 377 -10.54 -16.43 29.48
N CYS A 378 -11.12 -17.43 30.15
CA CYS A 378 -12.46 -17.32 30.71
C CYS A 378 -12.40 -16.73 32.13
N ASP A 379 -13.16 -15.65 32.38
CA ASP A 379 -13.16 -14.92 33.66
C ASP A 379 -13.44 -15.79 34.89
N LYS A 380 -14.19 -16.89 34.72
CA LYS A 380 -14.62 -17.72 35.86
C LYS A 380 -13.61 -18.76 36.29
N ASP A 381 -12.77 -19.27 35.39
CA ASP A 381 -11.97 -20.47 35.67
C ASP A 381 -10.48 -20.33 35.30
N SER A 382 -10.02 -19.19 34.77
CA SER A 382 -8.66 -19.02 34.21
C SER A 382 -8.31 -20.05 33.11
N GLN A 383 -9.29 -20.81 32.66
CA GLN A 383 -9.10 -21.80 31.60
C GLN A 383 -9.22 -21.14 30.24
N PHE A 384 -8.34 -21.55 29.34
CA PHE A 384 -8.33 -21.12 27.94
C PHE A 384 -9.63 -21.51 27.25
N SER A 385 -10.30 -20.57 26.58
CA SER A 385 -11.53 -20.81 25.83
C SER A 385 -11.22 -21.72 24.65
N LYS A 386 -11.57 -23.01 24.77
CA LYS A 386 -11.38 -24.02 23.71
C LYS A 386 -12.07 -23.61 22.40
N ILE A 387 -13.22 -22.96 22.49
CA ILE A 387 -13.98 -22.47 21.34
C ILE A 387 -13.23 -21.33 20.67
N GLY A 388 -12.74 -20.37 21.45
CA GLY A 388 -11.91 -19.27 20.98
C GLY A 388 -10.66 -19.72 20.24
N ALA A 389 -9.92 -20.64 20.86
CA ALA A 389 -8.76 -21.31 20.29
C ALA A 389 -9.07 -21.96 18.94
N PHE A 390 -10.20 -22.67 18.87
CA PHE A 390 -10.65 -23.36 17.68
C PHE A 390 -10.97 -22.40 16.53
N VAL A 391 -11.62 -21.26 16.81
CA VAL A 391 -11.89 -20.24 15.78
C VAL A 391 -10.59 -19.62 15.24
N ILE A 392 -9.63 -19.30 16.12
CA ILE A 392 -8.32 -18.78 15.71
C ILE A 392 -7.58 -19.81 14.83
N PHE A 393 -7.55 -21.08 15.27
CA PHE A 393 -6.95 -22.17 14.51
C PHE A 393 -7.59 -22.29 13.12
N LEU A 394 -8.92 -22.24 13.03
CA LEU A 394 -9.62 -22.37 11.76
C LEU A 394 -9.35 -21.20 10.81
N ARG A 395 -9.17 -19.97 11.34
CA ARG A 395 -8.72 -18.82 10.54
C ARG A 395 -7.31 -18.99 9.99
N ILE A 396 -6.38 -19.49 10.81
CA ILE A 396 -5.01 -19.79 10.38
C ILE A 396 -5.03 -20.88 9.31
N CYS A 397 -5.81 -21.95 9.49
CA CYS A 397 -5.97 -23.00 8.49
C CYS A 397 -6.52 -22.46 7.17
N LEU A 398 -7.53 -21.59 7.22
CA LEU A 398 -8.12 -20.97 6.03
C LEU A 398 -7.11 -20.06 5.31
N LEU A 399 -6.30 -19.30 6.05
CA LEU A 399 -5.20 -18.50 5.51
C LEU A 399 -4.13 -19.36 4.83
N VAL A 400 -3.68 -20.44 5.48
CA VAL A 400 -2.70 -21.36 4.88
C VAL A 400 -3.28 -22.04 3.65
N PHE A 401 -4.54 -22.47 3.72
CA PHE A 401 -5.25 -23.07 2.60
C PHE A 401 -5.33 -22.14 1.39
N ILE A 402 -5.73 -20.88 1.57
CA ILE A 402 -5.80 -19.95 0.42
C ILE A 402 -4.41 -19.65 -0.13
N ALA A 403 -3.38 -19.57 0.72
CA ALA A 403 -2.00 -19.33 0.29
C ALA A 403 -1.43 -20.48 -0.54
N THR A 404 -1.89 -21.72 -0.31
CA THR A 404 -1.46 -22.92 -1.06
C THR A 404 -2.45 -23.38 -2.12
N LEU A 405 -3.63 -22.75 -2.25
CA LEU A 405 -4.69 -23.17 -3.16
C LEU A 405 -4.21 -23.32 -4.61
N SER A 406 -3.33 -22.42 -5.07
CA SER A 406 -2.79 -22.47 -6.42
C SER A 406 -1.98 -23.73 -6.74
N GLN A 407 -1.54 -24.50 -5.73
CA GLN A 407 -0.86 -25.78 -5.94
C GLN A 407 -1.83 -26.90 -6.35
N TYR A 408 -3.13 -26.70 -6.14
CA TYR A 408 -4.16 -27.72 -6.38
C TYR A 408 -5.09 -27.35 -7.53
N VAL A 409 -5.28 -26.06 -7.78
CA VAL A 409 -6.20 -25.54 -8.79
C VAL A 409 -5.54 -24.36 -9.49
N SER A 410 -5.43 -24.44 -10.81
CA SER A 410 -4.98 -23.37 -11.71
C SER A 410 -6.13 -22.76 -12.53
N ASP A 411 -7.21 -23.52 -12.71
CA ASP A 411 -8.35 -23.13 -13.54
C ASP A 411 -9.01 -21.83 -13.04
N PRO A 412 -9.33 -20.87 -13.93
CA PRO A 412 -9.78 -19.56 -13.48
C PRO A 412 -11.11 -19.56 -12.72
N THR A 413 -12.08 -20.34 -13.20
CA THR A 413 -13.44 -20.39 -12.61
C THR A 413 -13.43 -21.01 -11.22
N PRO A 414 -12.85 -22.21 -11.00
CA PRO A 414 -12.79 -22.79 -9.68
C PRO A 414 -12.00 -21.94 -8.67
N ILE A 415 -10.89 -21.31 -9.08
CA ILE A 415 -10.13 -20.40 -8.20
C ILE A 415 -11.00 -19.24 -7.72
N ALA A 416 -11.70 -18.58 -8.65
CA ALA A 416 -12.55 -17.43 -8.33
C ALA A 416 -13.68 -17.83 -7.35
N ILE A 417 -14.32 -18.98 -7.58
CA ILE A 417 -15.40 -19.49 -6.72
C ILE A 417 -14.86 -19.87 -5.34
N ILE A 418 -13.74 -20.60 -5.26
CA ILE A 418 -13.13 -21.00 -3.98
C ILE A 418 -12.69 -19.75 -3.21
N GLY A 419 -12.13 -18.75 -3.89
CA GLY A 419 -11.78 -17.46 -3.28
C GLY A 419 -12.99 -16.72 -2.71
N LEU A 420 -14.11 -16.69 -3.44
CA LEU A 420 -15.38 -16.15 -2.95
C LEU A 420 -15.87 -16.89 -1.71
N VAL A 421 -15.91 -18.22 -1.75
CA VAL A 421 -16.32 -19.06 -0.60
C VAL A 421 -15.38 -18.83 0.59
N GLY A 422 -14.08 -18.67 0.35
CA GLY A 422 -13.08 -18.31 1.35
C GLY A 422 -13.36 -16.96 2.01
N ASN A 423 -13.70 -15.94 1.22
CA ASN A 423 -14.11 -14.63 1.75
C ASN A 423 -15.39 -14.71 2.59
N MET A 424 -16.39 -15.48 2.15
CA MET A 424 -17.60 -15.70 2.93
C MET A 424 -17.29 -16.42 4.26
N ALA A 425 -16.43 -17.44 4.23
CA ALA A 425 -15.99 -18.15 5.43
C ALA A 425 -15.26 -17.22 6.40
N GLN A 426 -14.35 -16.36 5.91
CA GLN A 426 -13.69 -15.35 6.74
C GLN A 426 -14.68 -14.38 7.40
N VAL A 427 -15.70 -13.91 6.67
CA VAL A 427 -16.76 -13.07 7.23
C VAL A 427 -17.48 -13.79 8.36
N ILE A 428 -17.92 -15.03 8.13
CA ILE A 428 -18.63 -15.84 9.14
C ILE A 428 -17.76 -16.04 10.37
N LEU A 429 -16.47 -16.37 10.20
CA LEU A 429 -15.54 -16.60 11.31
C LEU A 429 -15.29 -15.35 12.12
N ARG A 430 -15.27 -14.17 11.49
CA ARG A 430 -15.15 -12.89 12.18
C ARG A 430 -16.39 -12.60 13.01
N GLU A 431 -17.58 -12.78 12.45
CA GLU A 431 -18.83 -12.58 13.22
C GLU A 431 -18.95 -13.59 14.38
N MET A 432 -18.57 -14.85 14.16
CA MET A 432 -18.50 -15.85 15.24
C MET A 432 -17.50 -15.43 16.32
N SER A 433 -16.32 -14.92 15.93
CA SER A 433 -15.32 -14.43 16.88
C SER A 433 -15.86 -13.26 17.72
N THR A 434 -16.60 -12.32 17.11
CA THR A 434 -17.25 -11.22 17.84
C THR A 434 -18.35 -11.72 18.76
N ALA A 435 -19.11 -12.74 18.37
CA ALA A 435 -20.17 -13.33 19.20
C ALA A 435 -19.62 -14.14 20.39
N ILE A 436 -18.52 -14.86 20.20
CA ILE A 436 -17.86 -15.67 21.25
C ILE A 436 -17.12 -14.78 22.24
N PHE A 437 -16.51 -13.70 21.75
CA PHE A 437 -15.82 -12.70 22.55
C PHE A 437 -16.58 -11.38 22.44
N PRO A 438 -17.78 -11.28 23.05
CA PRO A 438 -18.46 -10.00 23.14
C PRO A 438 -17.45 -9.04 23.73
N ASN A 439 -17.34 -7.83 23.14
CA ASN A 439 -16.54 -6.80 23.76
C ASN A 439 -17.15 -6.61 25.14
N GLY A 440 -16.51 -7.16 26.17
CA GLY A 440 -16.90 -6.88 27.55
C GLY A 440 -17.01 -5.37 27.63
N ASN A 441 -18.07 -4.87 28.27
CA ASN A 441 -18.26 -3.44 28.46
C ASN A 441 -17.06 -2.94 29.29
N VAL A 442 -15.92 -2.66 28.65
CA VAL A 442 -14.74 -2.03 29.25
C VAL A 442 -15.10 -0.62 29.73
N HIS A 443 -16.28 -0.11 29.35
CA HIS A 443 -16.86 1.12 29.88
C HIS A 443 -17.89 0.93 31.01
N ASP A 444 -18.27 -0.30 31.40
CA ASP A 444 -19.14 -0.55 32.55
C ASP A 444 -18.39 -1.22 33.71
N THR A 445 -17.07 -1.03 33.83
CA THR A 445 -16.46 -1.12 35.16
C THR A 445 -16.96 0.07 35.97
N ASN A 446 -18.15 -0.17 36.51
CA ASN A 446 -18.88 0.53 37.56
C ASN A 446 -18.07 0.48 38.88
N ASP A 447 -16.74 0.66 38.81
CA ASP A 447 -15.89 1.00 39.93
C ASP A 447 -16.18 2.46 40.25
N GLY A 448 -17.29 2.62 40.94
CA GLY A 448 -17.99 3.88 41.12
C GLY A 448 -17.13 5.01 41.68
N GLU A 449 -17.48 6.21 41.21
CA GLU A 449 -17.71 7.38 42.07
C GLU A 449 -16.56 7.89 42.94
N LYS A 450 -15.32 7.38 42.81
CA LYS A 450 -14.20 7.83 43.65
C LYS A 450 -12.96 8.36 42.91
N HIS A 451 -12.93 8.34 41.57
CA HIS A 451 -11.84 8.97 40.81
C HIS A 451 -12.25 10.17 39.96
N SER A 452 -13.54 10.55 39.92
CA SER A 452 -14.07 11.60 39.04
C SER A 452 -13.94 13.04 39.56
N GLU A 453 -13.09 13.32 40.55
CA GLU A 453 -12.71 14.71 40.88
C GLU A 453 -11.25 15.03 40.56
N GLU A 454 -10.41 14.04 40.23
CA GLU A 454 -8.98 14.27 39.97
C GLU A 454 -8.55 13.89 38.53
N SER A 455 -9.34 13.11 37.77
CA SER A 455 -9.03 12.79 36.37
C SER A 455 -9.64 13.74 35.34
N ASP A 456 -10.68 14.49 35.68
CA ASP A 456 -11.30 15.44 34.77
C ASP A 456 -10.39 16.66 34.50
N GLU A 457 -9.39 16.92 35.35
CA GLU A 457 -8.34 17.92 35.07
C GLU A 457 -7.32 17.46 34.00
N ASP A 458 -7.21 16.15 33.72
CA ASP A 458 -6.25 15.63 32.72
C ASP A 458 -6.90 15.33 31.36
N ASP A 459 -8.23 15.14 31.27
CA ASP A 459 -8.94 15.03 29.99
C ASP A 459 -9.23 16.40 29.34
N ASP A 460 -9.35 17.47 30.13
CA ASP A 460 -9.31 18.87 29.63
C ASP A 460 -7.92 19.27 29.09
N LYS A 461 -6.88 18.46 29.34
CA LYS A 461 -5.49 18.78 28.99
C LYS A 461 -5.12 18.46 27.55
N TRP A 462 -5.91 17.65 26.85
CA TRP A 462 -5.56 17.21 25.50
C TRP A 462 -6.77 17.30 24.59
N PRO A 463 -7.11 18.50 24.08
CA PRO A 463 -8.18 18.62 23.12
C PRO A 463 -7.87 17.71 21.93
N ASN A 464 -8.87 16.93 21.51
CA ASN A 464 -8.80 16.04 20.34
C ASN A 464 -8.40 16.77 19.03
N THR A 465 -8.33 18.11 19.08
CA THR A 465 -7.90 18.98 18.01
C THR A 465 -7.09 20.18 18.54
N THR A 466 -5.80 20.04 18.84
CA THR A 466 -4.88 21.20 18.79
C THR A 466 -4.42 21.39 17.35
N GLN A 467 -5.16 22.18 16.57
CA GLN A 467 -4.66 22.61 15.26
C GLN A 467 -3.57 23.66 15.49
N ALA A 468 -2.30 23.25 15.42
CA ALA A 468 -1.20 24.20 15.32
C ALA A 468 -1.37 24.98 14.01
N ARG A 469 -1.51 26.31 14.11
CA ARG A 469 -1.72 27.20 12.97
C ARG A 469 -0.38 27.64 12.39
N THR A 470 -0.28 27.73 11.07
CA THR A 470 0.85 28.38 10.39
C THR A 470 0.70 29.90 10.46
N ALA A 471 1.82 30.60 10.57
CA ALA A 471 1.89 32.06 10.61
C ALA A 471 1.40 32.67 9.30
N HIS A 472 0.58 33.72 9.37
CA HIS A 472 0.32 34.53 8.18
C HIS A 472 1.58 35.36 7.86
N ILE A 473 2.27 35.03 6.76
CA ILE A 473 3.28 35.92 6.17
C ILE A 473 2.53 37.03 5.40
N ILE A 474 1.89 37.95 6.12
CA ILE A 474 1.46 39.23 5.55
C ILE A 474 2.50 40.25 6.00
N GLY A 475 3.27 40.74 5.02
CA GLY A 475 4.35 41.69 5.25
C GLY A 475 3.87 42.97 5.94
N ASN A 476 4.66 43.42 6.91
CA ASN A 476 4.78 44.82 7.27
C ASN A 476 5.77 45.52 6.33
#